data_AF-A0A7G5ZTA6-F1
#
_entry.id   AF-A0A7G5ZTA6-F1
#
_cell.length_a   1.000
_cell.length_b   1.000
_cell.length_c   1.000
_cell.angle_alpha   90.00
_cell.angle_beta   90.00
_cell.angle_gamma   90.00
#
_symmetry.space_group_name_H-M   'P 1'
#
loop_
_entity.id
_entity.type
_entity.pdbx_description
1 polymer ?
#
loop_
_entity_poly.entity_id
_entity_poly.type
_entity_poly.pdbx_seq_one_letter_code
_entity_poly.pdbx_strand_id
1 'polypeptide(L)'
;MRPLRAWIGSAAHLPWMSMGGMHDFGGPLPERWDDRRIALARRILTHARELGMTPVLPLPGGHVPRSVAGPDALEIEWQGWRTPLMDPASADFARFMKLFLDTQEELLGDPGFAPVFAVDPFIESLPPSGDLADLAAAGAGVHDAITAVHPRATWLLQGWPFHYHRGFWTDERVAAYLSRVPHDRLLLIDLWGEHAPMWRKGMHGRRWIWTAVHNFGGRFALFGDLRGLARDVAELIETAPDRLEGIGLAPEAIENNTVFYEAASDLVWGPLDIDTWLADFAVQRYGVADDSAVEAWRLLGATLYGPGRTRSIPSPVIARPWSARAPFATQRLAGEALPAGPPRMSANIDAENDPAVLGDLPRDHARRAACCSPSPIARSPESRWRRTWSS
;
A
#
# COMPACT_ATOMS: atom_id res chain seq x y z
N MET A 1 29.99 -9.70 -14.90
CA MET A 1 28.54 -9.44 -14.74
C MET A 1 28.05 -10.22 -13.52
N ARG A 2 27.31 -9.59 -12.61
CA ARG A 2 26.57 -10.35 -11.59
C ARG A 2 25.45 -11.14 -12.28
N PRO A 3 25.09 -12.35 -11.83
CA PRO A 3 23.96 -13.08 -12.37
C PRO A 3 22.67 -12.27 -12.20
N LEU A 4 21.75 -12.31 -13.18
CA LEU A 4 20.44 -11.62 -13.11
C LEU A 4 19.65 -11.99 -11.84
N ARG A 5 19.77 -13.23 -11.37
CA ARG A 5 19.15 -13.69 -10.11
C ARG A 5 19.68 -12.97 -8.87
N ALA A 6 20.91 -12.44 -8.92
CA ALA A 6 21.43 -11.57 -7.86
C ALA A 6 20.69 -10.23 -7.89
N TRP A 7 20.54 -9.61 -9.07
CA TRP A 7 19.83 -8.33 -9.23
C TRP A 7 18.41 -8.38 -8.66
N ILE A 8 17.67 -9.44 -8.98
CA ILE A 8 16.29 -9.63 -8.51
C ILE A 8 16.20 -9.72 -6.97
N GLY A 9 17.27 -10.16 -6.30
CA GLY A 9 17.31 -10.24 -4.84
C GLY A 9 16.51 -11.42 -4.30
N SER A 10 15.60 -11.16 -3.36
CA SER A 10 14.88 -12.19 -2.59
C SER A 10 13.38 -12.19 -2.83
N ALA A 11 12.78 -13.37 -2.62
CA ALA A 11 11.34 -13.59 -2.74
C ALA A 11 10.48 -12.65 -1.88
N ALA A 12 10.98 -12.29 -0.69
CA ALA A 12 10.26 -11.43 0.24
C ALA A 12 10.27 -9.95 -0.16
N HIS A 13 11.12 -9.56 -1.12
CA HIS A 13 11.33 -8.17 -1.50
C HIS A 13 10.95 -7.87 -2.95
N LEU A 14 10.31 -8.82 -3.63
CA LEU A 14 9.88 -8.67 -5.02
C LEU A 14 8.95 -7.46 -5.26
N PRO A 15 8.04 -7.06 -4.33
CA PRO A 15 7.23 -5.86 -4.54
C PRO A 15 8.09 -4.61 -4.75
N TRP A 16 8.99 -4.30 -3.81
CA TRP A 16 9.88 -3.14 -3.92
C TRP A 16 10.89 -3.25 -5.06
N MET A 17 11.31 -4.46 -5.43
CA MET A 17 12.15 -4.67 -6.62
C MET A 17 11.39 -4.35 -7.91
N SER A 18 10.15 -4.82 -8.03
CA SER A 18 9.30 -4.58 -9.21
C SER A 18 8.92 -3.10 -9.35
N MET A 19 8.85 -2.40 -8.22
CA MET A 19 8.66 -0.95 -8.11
C MET A 19 9.94 -0.13 -8.38
N GLY A 20 11.09 -0.78 -8.60
CA GLY A 20 12.37 -0.12 -8.84
C GLY A 20 13.06 0.44 -7.58
N GLY A 21 12.42 0.32 -6.42
CA GLY A 21 12.92 0.86 -5.16
C GLY A 21 14.14 0.11 -4.61
N MET A 22 14.29 -1.18 -4.91
CA MET A 22 15.44 -1.95 -4.42
C MET A 22 15.91 -3.02 -5.40
N HIS A 23 17.18 -3.42 -5.27
CA HIS A 23 17.77 -4.52 -6.03
C HIS A 23 18.89 -5.17 -5.21
N ASP A 24 19.30 -6.38 -5.59
CA ASP A 24 20.42 -7.13 -5.00
C ASP A 24 20.30 -7.46 -3.50
N PHE A 25 19.14 -7.27 -2.88
CA PHE A 25 18.94 -7.48 -1.44
C PHE A 25 18.38 -8.86 -1.11
N GLY A 26 18.98 -9.53 -0.12
CA GLY A 26 18.51 -10.80 0.45
C GLY A 26 18.53 -12.01 -0.49
N GLY A 27 19.04 -11.86 -1.71
CA GLY A 27 19.11 -12.91 -2.73
C GLY A 27 20.39 -13.75 -2.69
N PRO A 28 20.66 -14.53 -3.75
CA PRO A 28 19.85 -14.69 -4.97
C PRO A 28 18.67 -15.65 -4.79
N LEU A 29 17.71 -15.60 -5.72
CA LEU A 29 16.63 -16.58 -5.79
C LEU A 29 17.15 -18.00 -6.13
N PRO A 30 16.53 -19.08 -5.59
CA PRO A 30 16.88 -20.46 -5.91
C PRO A 30 16.74 -20.78 -7.41
N GLU A 31 17.51 -21.75 -7.90
CA GLU A 31 17.56 -22.12 -9.33
C GLU A 31 16.19 -22.45 -9.94
N ARG A 32 15.31 -23.13 -9.20
CA ARG A 32 13.98 -23.54 -9.69
C ARG A 32 12.85 -22.56 -9.40
N TRP A 33 13.18 -21.32 -9.01
CA TRP A 33 12.18 -20.33 -8.60
C TRP A 33 11.25 -19.94 -9.75
N ASP A 34 11.84 -19.57 -10.89
CA ASP A 34 11.18 -19.17 -12.13
C ASP A 34 10.20 -20.23 -12.63
N ASP A 35 10.65 -21.49 -12.80
CA ASP A 35 9.77 -22.60 -13.22
C ASP A 35 8.51 -22.71 -12.34
N ARG A 36 8.71 -22.65 -11.02
CA ARG A 36 7.62 -22.76 -10.05
C ARG A 36 6.66 -21.57 -10.11
N ARG A 37 7.19 -20.35 -10.32
CA ARG A 37 6.38 -19.14 -10.39
C ARG A 37 5.64 -19.02 -11.72
N ILE A 38 6.24 -19.43 -12.83
CA ILE A 38 5.56 -19.52 -14.14
C ILE A 38 4.42 -20.53 -14.08
N ALA A 39 4.67 -21.73 -13.53
CA ALA A 39 3.63 -22.75 -13.38
C ALA A 39 2.48 -22.27 -12.47
N LEU A 40 2.80 -21.56 -11.39
CA LEU A 40 1.78 -20.98 -10.50
C LEU A 40 1.00 -19.85 -11.20
N ALA A 41 1.69 -18.93 -11.89
CA ALA A 41 1.06 -17.82 -12.60
C ALA A 41 0.06 -18.33 -13.66
N ARG A 42 0.44 -19.34 -14.45
CA ARG A 42 -0.47 -19.98 -15.41
C ARG A 42 -1.75 -20.52 -14.75
N ARG A 43 -1.62 -21.18 -13.59
CA ARG A 43 -2.78 -21.68 -12.83
C ARG A 43 -3.69 -20.54 -12.33
N ILE A 44 -3.09 -19.47 -11.80
CA ILE A 44 -3.83 -18.29 -11.32
C ILE A 44 -4.56 -17.62 -12.49
N LEU A 45 -3.87 -17.36 -13.60
CA LEU A 45 -4.46 -16.69 -14.76
C LEU A 45 -5.58 -17.52 -15.40
N THR A 46 -5.39 -18.84 -15.49
CA THR A 46 -6.44 -19.75 -16.00
C THR A 46 -7.67 -19.67 -15.12
N HIS A 47 -7.51 -19.83 -13.80
CA HIS A 47 -8.65 -19.83 -12.88
C HIS A 47 -9.35 -18.47 -12.80
N ALA A 48 -8.60 -17.36 -12.80
CA ALA A 48 -9.17 -16.02 -12.84
C ALA A 48 -10.05 -15.82 -14.08
N ARG A 49 -9.60 -16.30 -15.25
CA ARG A 49 -10.39 -16.24 -16.50
C ARG A 49 -11.63 -17.14 -16.48
N GLU A 50 -11.54 -18.34 -15.89
CA GLU A 50 -12.69 -19.24 -15.68
C GLU A 50 -13.79 -18.57 -14.84
N LEU A 51 -13.40 -17.74 -13.88
CA LEU A 51 -14.31 -16.96 -13.03
C LEU A 51 -14.78 -15.64 -13.67
N GLY A 52 -14.36 -15.33 -14.90
CA GLY A 52 -14.69 -14.08 -15.57
C GLY A 52 -13.98 -12.84 -15.02
N MET A 53 -12.91 -13.02 -14.25
CA MET A 53 -12.07 -11.92 -13.76
C MET A 53 -11.16 -11.41 -14.88
N THR A 54 -10.75 -10.14 -14.80
CA THR A 54 -9.71 -9.53 -15.66
C THR A 54 -8.41 -9.46 -14.87
N PRO A 55 -7.42 -10.35 -15.12
CA PRO A 55 -6.13 -10.26 -14.47
C PRO A 55 -5.37 -9.02 -14.95
N VAL A 56 -4.76 -8.31 -14.01
CA VAL A 56 -3.81 -7.24 -14.31
C VAL A 56 -2.41 -7.84 -14.35
N LEU A 57 -1.69 -7.66 -15.45
CA LEU A 57 -0.33 -8.18 -15.61
C LEU A 57 0.71 -7.09 -15.29
N PRO A 58 1.78 -7.40 -14.55
CA PRO A 58 2.80 -6.42 -14.21
C PRO A 58 3.74 -6.16 -15.40
N LEU A 59 4.21 -4.93 -15.53
CA LEU A 59 5.29 -4.55 -16.44
C LEU A 59 6.42 -3.82 -15.70
N PRO A 60 7.67 -3.93 -16.16
CA PRO A 60 8.78 -3.22 -15.59
C PRO A 60 8.70 -1.72 -15.91
N GLY A 61 9.05 -0.86 -14.95
CA GLY A 61 9.11 0.59 -15.15
C GLY A 61 10.37 1.09 -15.88
N GLY A 62 11.23 0.19 -16.35
CA GLY A 62 12.54 0.53 -16.92
C GLY A 62 13.70 0.45 -15.94
N HIS A 63 13.44 0.00 -14.70
CA HIS A 63 14.44 -0.22 -13.65
C HIS A 63 15.25 -1.49 -13.94
N VAL A 64 16.47 -1.33 -14.43
CA VAL A 64 17.29 -2.46 -14.90
C VAL A 64 18.75 -2.27 -14.45
N PRO A 65 19.58 -3.33 -14.48
CA PRO A 65 21.00 -3.17 -14.21
C PRO A 65 21.65 -2.13 -15.14
N ARG A 66 22.65 -1.39 -14.65
CA ARG A 66 23.38 -0.38 -15.45
C ARG A 66 23.97 -0.96 -16.75
N SER A 67 24.35 -2.24 -16.75
CA SER A 67 24.83 -2.92 -17.97
C SER A 67 23.78 -3.05 -19.07
N VAL A 68 22.50 -2.88 -18.74
CA VAL A 68 21.35 -2.91 -19.67
C VAL A 68 20.86 -1.48 -19.95
N ALA A 69 20.76 -0.62 -18.93
CA ALA A 69 20.32 0.76 -19.11
C ALA A 69 21.33 1.64 -19.85
N GLY A 70 22.62 1.24 -19.85
CA GLY A 70 23.72 2.02 -20.43
C GLY A 70 24.54 2.76 -19.37
N PRO A 71 25.80 3.13 -19.71
CA PRO A 71 26.72 3.74 -18.76
C PRO A 71 26.23 5.08 -18.22
N ASP A 72 25.51 5.85 -19.05
CA ASP A 72 25.01 7.20 -18.75
C ASP A 72 23.56 7.21 -18.25
N ALA A 73 22.99 6.03 -17.96
CA ALA A 73 21.65 5.93 -17.42
C ALA A 73 21.51 6.73 -16.13
N LEU A 74 20.47 7.58 -16.10
CA LEU A 74 20.03 8.28 -14.90
C LEU A 74 19.49 7.28 -13.88
N GLU A 75 19.39 7.71 -12.63
CA GLU A 75 18.96 6.86 -11.53
C GLU A 75 17.81 7.49 -10.78
N ILE A 76 16.91 6.64 -10.28
CA ILE A 76 15.99 7.01 -9.21
C ILE A 76 16.61 6.65 -7.87
N GLU A 77 16.16 7.31 -6.80
CA GLU A 77 16.56 6.99 -5.42
C GLU A 77 15.35 6.59 -4.59
N TRP A 78 15.50 5.53 -3.80
CA TRP A 78 14.52 5.11 -2.81
C TRP A 78 15.26 4.53 -1.60
N GLN A 79 15.09 5.15 -0.43
CA GLN A 79 15.65 4.66 0.86
C GLN A 79 17.16 4.36 0.85
N GLY A 80 17.94 5.07 0.05
CA GLY A 80 19.38 4.90 -0.13
C GLY A 80 19.78 3.97 -1.28
N TRP A 81 18.85 3.23 -1.89
CA TRP A 81 19.09 2.51 -3.13
C TRP A 81 19.04 3.46 -4.31
N ARG A 82 19.99 3.31 -5.22
CA ARG A 82 20.06 4.07 -6.47
C ARG A 82 19.91 3.09 -7.62
N THR A 83 18.79 3.19 -8.34
CA THR A 83 18.43 2.22 -9.37
C THR A 83 18.52 2.90 -10.74
N PRO A 84 19.36 2.39 -11.67
CA PRO A 84 19.40 2.87 -13.04
C PRO A 84 18.04 2.70 -13.71
N LEU A 85 17.64 3.74 -14.43
CA LEU A 85 16.37 3.81 -15.13
C LEU A 85 16.63 4.04 -16.62
N MET A 86 16.12 3.14 -17.45
CA MET A 86 16.00 3.44 -18.88
C MET A 86 15.04 4.60 -19.08
N ASP A 87 15.42 5.59 -19.91
CA ASP A 87 14.52 6.67 -20.30
C ASP A 87 13.29 6.07 -21.01
N PRO A 88 12.06 6.24 -20.46
CA PRO A 88 10.86 5.68 -21.07
C PRO A 88 10.58 6.19 -22.48
N ALA A 89 11.09 7.37 -22.85
CA ALA A 89 10.95 7.93 -24.19
C ALA A 89 11.99 7.38 -25.20
N SER A 90 12.95 6.59 -24.75
CA SER A 90 14.03 6.08 -25.60
C SER A 90 13.60 4.90 -26.47
N ALA A 91 14.25 4.76 -27.63
CA ALA A 91 14.09 3.58 -28.48
C ALA A 91 14.53 2.28 -27.79
N ASP A 92 15.43 2.37 -26.81
CA ASP A 92 15.96 1.23 -26.06
C ASP A 92 14.90 0.70 -25.08
N PHE A 93 14.20 1.60 -24.39
CA PHE A 93 13.05 1.25 -23.57
C PHE A 93 11.93 0.60 -24.40
N ALA A 94 11.60 1.15 -25.57
CA ALA A 94 10.60 0.55 -26.46
C ALA A 94 10.96 -0.88 -26.89
N ARG A 95 12.24 -1.14 -27.23
CA ARG A 95 12.73 -2.49 -27.55
C ARG A 95 12.69 -3.42 -26.35
N PHE A 96 13.07 -2.93 -25.18
CA PHE A 96 13.02 -3.68 -23.93
C PHE A 96 11.60 -4.09 -23.56
N MET A 97 10.65 -3.15 -23.61
CA MET A 97 9.23 -3.40 -23.33
C MET A 97 8.61 -4.37 -24.32
N LYS A 98 8.93 -4.24 -25.62
CA LYS A 98 8.48 -5.21 -26.62
C LYS A 98 8.97 -6.62 -26.27
N LEU A 99 10.27 -6.77 -25.99
CA LEU A 99 10.83 -8.08 -25.62
C LEU A 99 10.17 -8.63 -24.36
N PHE A 100 9.93 -7.79 -23.35
CA PHE A 100 9.28 -8.19 -22.11
C PHE A 100 7.85 -8.68 -22.35
N LEU A 101 7.06 -7.94 -23.14
CA LEU A 101 5.67 -8.29 -23.47
C LEU A 101 5.61 -9.58 -24.31
N ASP A 102 6.43 -9.69 -25.36
CA ASP A 102 6.52 -10.92 -26.18
C ASP A 102 6.86 -12.13 -25.29
N THR A 103 7.83 -11.98 -24.37
CA THR A 103 8.25 -13.05 -23.44
C THR A 103 7.15 -13.35 -22.41
N GLN A 104 6.45 -12.33 -21.91
CA GLN A 104 5.35 -12.51 -20.98
C GLN A 104 4.21 -13.31 -21.62
N GLU A 105 3.88 -13.02 -22.89
CA GLU A 105 2.88 -13.78 -23.65
C GLU A 105 3.35 -15.21 -23.94
N GLU A 106 4.62 -15.43 -24.32
CA GLU A 106 5.18 -16.78 -24.49
C GLU A 106 5.07 -17.62 -23.20
N LEU A 107 5.41 -17.01 -22.06
CA LEU A 107 5.44 -17.70 -20.78
C LEU A 107 4.06 -17.86 -20.15
N LEU A 108 3.14 -16.90 -20.30
CA LEU A 108 1.88 -16.87 -19.55
C LEU A 108 0.64 -17.10 -20.44
N GLY A 109 0.81 -17.08 -21.76
CA GLY A 109 -0.24 -17.15 -22.76
C GLY A 109 -0.83 -15.77 -23.11
N ASP A 110 -1.68 -15.76 -24.14
CA ASP A 110 -2.38 -14.56 -24.64
C ASP A 110 -3.04 -13.79 -23.48
N PRO A 111 -2.71 -12.49 -23.28
CA PRO A 111 -3.31 -11.68 -22.22
C PRO A 111 -4.76 -11.25 -22.54
N GLY A 112 -5.24 -11.50 -23.76
CA GLY A 112 -6.59 -11.24 -24.23
C GLY A 112 -6.68 -10.01 -25.12
N PHE A 113 -7.91 -9.73 -25.55
CA PHE A 113 -8.23 -8.73 -26.57
C PHE A 113 -7.93 -7.28 -26.10
N ALA A 114 -8.23 -6.94 -24.85
CA ALA A 114 -8.02 -5.62 -24.26
C ALA A 114 -7.37 -5.77 -22.87
N PRO A 115 -6.09 -6.15 -22.81
CA PRO A 115 -5.43 -6.51 -21.56
C PRO A 115 -5.21 -5.28 -20.67
N VAL A 116 -5.06 -5.50 -19.36
CA VAL A 116 -4.74 -4.45 -18.40
C VAL A 116 -3.34 -4.70 -17.85
N PHE A 117 -2.49 -3.69 -17.93
CA PHE A 117 -1.10 -3.76 -17.47
C PHE A 117 -0.83 -2.74 -16.39
N ALA A 118 -0.17 -3.16 -15.30
CA ALA A 118 0.25 -2.26 -14.23
C ALA A 118 1.74 -1.93 -14.34
N VAL A 119 2.06 -0.63 -14.30
CA VAL A 119 3.44 -0.14 -14.21
C VAL A 119 3.48 1.23 -13.57
N ASP A 120 4.39 1.39 -12.60
CA ASP A 120 4.57 2.62 -11.83
C ASP A 120 6.06 3.01 -11.82
N PRO A 121 6.58 3.70 -12.85
CA PRO A 121 8.02 3.96 -12.98
C PRO A 121 8.62 4.78 -11.83
N PHE A 122 7.77 5.54 -11.11
CA PHE A 122 8.18 6.53 -10.12
C PHE A 122 7.45 6.37 -8.77
N ILE A 123 7.00 5.15 -8.44
CA ILE A 123 6.40 4.87 -7.14
C ILE A 123 7.40 5.16 -6.01
N GLU A 124 7.00 6.04 -5.09
CA GLU A 124 7.81 6.55 -3.95
C GLU A 124 9.18 7.16 -4.27
N SER A 125 9.51 7.31 -5.54
CA SER A 125 10.76 7.90 -6.01
C SER A 125 10.46 9.15 -6.84
N LEU A 126 11.50 9.91 -7.18
CA LEU A 126 11.38 11.06 -8.06
C LEU A 126 11.90 10.72 -9.45
N PRO A 127 11.22 11.16 -10.53
CA PRO A 127 11.79 11.12 -11.87
C PRO A 127 13.13 11.88 -11.93
N PRO A 128 14.05 11.47 -12.83
CA PRO A 128 15.33 12.17 -12.97
C PRO A 128 15.23 13.64 -13.42
N SER A 129 14.11 14.02 -14.03
CA SER A 129 13.82 15.39 -14.47
C SER A 129 12.46 15.85 -13.96
N GLY A 130 12.37 17.12 -13.55
CA GLY A 130 11.13 17.79 -13.19
C GLY A 130 10.56 18.67 -14.30
N ASP A 131 11.19 18.68 -15.47
CA ASP A 131 10.79 19.49 -16.61
C ASP A 131 9.54 18.91 -17.28
N LEU A 132 8.59 19.79 -17.62
CA LEU A 132 7.28 19.36 -18.12
C LEU A 132 7.38 18.58 -19.44
N ALA A 133 8.31 18.96 -20.32
CA ALA A 133 8.52 18.28 -21.59
C ALA A 133 9.05 16.85 -21.39
N ASP A 134 9.97 16.65 -20.45
CA ASP A 134 10.55 15.35 -20.13
C ASP A 134 9.51 14.44 -19.47
N LEU A 135 8.70 14.97 -18.55
CA LEU A 135 7.61 14.23 -17.94
C LEU A 135 6.57 13.81 -18.99
N ALA A 136 6.18 14.71 -19.89
CA ALA A 136 5.26 14.39 -20.97
C ALA A 136 5.83 13.33 -21.94
N ALA A 137 7.13 13.38 -22.22
CA ALA A 137 7.81 12.37 -23.01
C ALA A 137 7.86 11.02 -22.29
N ALA A 138 8.15 10.99 -20.99
CA ALA A 138 8.21 9.78 -20.20
C ALA A 138 6.85 9.06 -20.14
N GLY A 139 5.76 9.78 -19.85
CA GLY A 139 4.42 9.19 -19.81
C GLY A 139 3.96 8.69 -21.18
N ALA A 140 4.25 9.44 -22.25
CA ALA A 140 4.00 8.99 -23.63
C ALA A 140 4.77 7.71 -23.95
N GLY A 141 6.07 7.67 -23.64
CA GLY A 141 6.95 6.54 -23.93
C GLY A 141 6.49 5.24 -23.26
N VAL A 142 6.02 5.30 -22.02
CA VAL A 142 5.40 4.14 -21.34
C VAL A 142 4.17 3.65 -22.10
N HIS A 143 3.22 4.55 -22.37
CA HIS A 143 1.98 4.21 -23.08
C HIS A 143 2.25 3.65 -24.48
N ASP A 144 3.13 4.29 -25.24
CA ASP A 144 3.43 3.94 -26.62
C ASP A 144 4.15 2.59 -26.70
N ALA A 145 5.05 2.30 -25.75
CA ALA A 145 5.73 1.01 -25.68
C ALA A 145 4.76 -0.15 -25.41
N ILE A 146 3.74 0.06 -24.56
CA ILE A 146 2.70 -0.93 -24.29
C ILE A 146 1.80 -1.12 -25.53
N THR A 147 1.31 -0.02 -26.08
CA THR A 147 0.32 -0.05 -27.16
C THR A 147 0.90 -0.42 -28.53
N ALA A 148 2.22 -0.31 -28.70
CA ALA A 148 2.92 -0.85 -29.86
C ALA A 148 2.78 -2.39 -29.99
N VAL A 149 2.61 -3.10 -28.87
CA VAL A 149 2.41 -4.56 -28.84
C VAL A 149 0.93 -4.90 -28.69
N HIS A 150 0.25 -4.23 -27.76
CA HIS A 150 -1.18 -4.42 -27.51
C HIS A 150 -1.94 -3.11 -27.69
N PRO A 151 -2.43 -2.79 -28.92
CA PRO A 151 -3.02 -1.48 -29.26
C PRO A 151 -4.24 -1.05 -28.44
N ARG A 152 -4.81 -1.96 -27.65
CA ARG A 152 -6.00 -1.71 -26.82
C ARG A 152 -5.79 -2.03 -25.35
N ALA A 153 -4.53 -2.16 -24.95
CA ALA A 153 -4.19 -2.25 -23.55
C ALA A 153 -4.72 -1.04 -22.76
N THR A 154 -5.07 -1.27 -21.50
CA THR A 154 -5.23 -0.21 -20.51
C THR A 154 -4.00 -0.21 -19.60
N TRP A 155 -3.39 0.96 -19.44
CA TRP A 155 -2.38 1.19 -18.42
C TRP A 155 -3.07 1.47 -17.08
N LEU A 156 -2.84 0.62 -16.09
CA LEU A 156 -3.21 0.82 -14.70
C LEU A 156 -2.05 1.49 -13.97
N LEU A 157 -2.29 2.68 -13.40
CA LEU A 157 -1.28 3.50 -12.72
C LEU A 157 -1.76 3.85 -11.32
N GLN A 158 -0.93 3.60 -10.32
CA GLN A 158 -1.19 4.02 -8.95
C GLN A 158 -1.09 5.55 -8.85
N GLY A 159 -2.09 6.19 -8.23
CA GLY A 159 -2.06 7.63 -7.94
C GLY A 159 -1.11 8.01 -6.80
N TRP A 160 -0.58 7.04 -6.06
CA TRP A 160 0.29 7.24 -4.90
C TRP A 160 1.46 8.21 -5.11
N PRO A 161 2.21 8.20 -6.24
CA PRO A 161 3.30 9.16 -6.44
C PRO A 161 2.81 10.62 -6.31
N PHE A 162 1.63 10.92 -6.83
CA PHE A 162 1.05 12.27 -6.84
C PHE A 162 0.59 12.73 -5.45
N HIS A 163 0.28 11.78 -4.56
CA HIS A 163 0.00 12.06 -3.15
C HIS A 163 1.29 12.15 -2.31
N TYR A 164 2.14 11.12 -2.40
CA TYR A 164 3.32 10.92 -1.56
C TYR A 164 4.35 12.03 -1.78
N HIS A 165 4.72 12.29 -3.04
CA HIS A 165 5.66 13.34 -3.42
C HIS A 165 4.94 14.58 -3.96
N ARG A 166 3.80 14.99 -3.36
CA ARG A 166 2.99 16.15 -3.81
C ARG A 166 3.76 17.48 -3.91
N GLY A 167 4.90 17.61 -3.21
CA GLY A 167 5.78 18.78 -3.36
C GLY A 167 6.52 18.79 -4.70
N PHE A 168 6.83 17.62 -5.26
CA PHE A 168 7.34 17.47 -6.62
C PHE A 168 6.19 17.40 -7.63
N TRP A 169 5.21 16.52 -7.42
CA TRP A 169 4.08 16.27 -8.32
C TRP A 169 3.00 17.36 -8.18
N THR A 170 3.30 18.55 -8.68
CA THR A 170 2.31 19.63 -8.84
C THR A 170 1.28 19.27 -9.90
N ASP A 171 0.12 19.93 -9.88
CA ASP A 171 -0.93 19.73 -10.89
C ASP A 171 -0.40 19.88 -12.33
N GLU A 172 0.50 20.84 -12.58
CA GLU A 172 1.15 21.03 -13.88
C GLU A 172 2.03 19.83 -14.28
N ARG A 173 2.82 19.27 -13.34
CA ARG A 173 3.70 18.12 -13.61
C ARG A 173 2.91 16.84 -13.83
N VAL A 174 1.85 16.62 -13.04
CA VAL A 174 0.95 15.47 -13.25
C VAL A 174 0.23 15.62 -14.60
N ALA A 175 -0.30 16.81 -14.90
CA ALA A 175 -0.92 17.08 -16.19
C ALA A 175 0.05 16.85 -17.35
N ALA A 176 1.30 17.30 -17.25
CA ALA A 176 2.33 17.07 -18.25
C ALA A 176 2.62 15.57 -18.42
N TYR A 177 2.88 14.83 -17.34
CA TYR A 177 3.16 13.39 -17.38
C TYR A 177 2.05 12.59 -18.08
N LEU A 178 0.79 12.95 -17.83
CA LEU A 178 -0.36 12.24 -18.41
C LEU A 178 -0.81 12.83 -19.77
N SER A 179 -0.28 13.98 -20.20
CA SER A 179 -0.82 14.81 -21.29
C SER A 179 -0.98 14.09 -22.63
N ARG A 180 -0.11 13.11 -22.91
CA ARG A 180 -0.05 12.38 -24.19
C ARG A 180 -0.60 10.97 -24.11
N VAL A 181 -1.19 10.59 -22.98
CA VAL A 181 -1.87 9.31 -22.80
C VAL A 181 -3.36 9.50 -23.08
N PRO A 182 -4.00 8.73 -23.99
CA PRO A 182 -5.43 8.81 -24.22
C PRO A 182 -6.23 8.58 -22.93
N HIS A 183 -7.30 9.36 -22.71
CA HIS A 183 -8.11 9.28 -21.49
C HIS A 183 -8.74 7.90 -21.28
N ASP A 184 -9.09 7.20 -22.36
CA ASP A 184 -9.67 5.85 -22.33
C ASP A 184 -8.64 4.73 -22.14
N ARG A 185 -7.33 5.03 -22.18
CA ARG A 185 -6.25 4.04 -22.08
C ARG A 185 -5.50 4.08 -20.76
N LEU A 186 -5.90 4.96 -19.84
CA LEU A 186 -5.31 5.09 -18.52
C LEU A 186 -6.40 4.94 -17.45
N LEU A 187 -6.19 4.00 -16.54
CA LEU A 187 -6.98 3.83 -15.32
C LEU A 187 -6.12 4.20 -14.12
N LEU A 188 -6.50 5.25 -13.39
CA LEU A 188 -5.81 5.66 -12.17
C LEU A 188 -6.40 4.95 -10.94
N ILE A 189 -5.53 4.57 -10.00
CA ILE A 189 -5.96 4.07 -8.70
C ILE A 189 -5.88 5.22 -7.69
N ASP A 190 -7.02 5.65 -7.14
CA ASP A 190 -7.04 6.47 -5.93
C ASP A 190 -6.70 5.56 -4.75
N LEU A 191 -5.40 5.38 -4.51
CA LEU A 191 -4.88 4.27 -3.73
C LEU A 191 -5.40 4.26 -2.29
N TRP A 192 -5.46 5.44 -1.67
CA TRP A 192 -5.80 5.61 -0.26
C TRP A 192 -7.10 6.41 -0.07
N GLY A 193 -8.12 6.01 -0.82
CA GLY A 193 -9.37 6.74 -0.96
C GLY A 193 -10.17 6.89 0.33
N GLU A 194 -10.00 5.98 1.31
CA GLU A 194 -10.69 5.99 2.61
C GLU A 194 -10.06 6.96 3.63
N HIS A 195 -8.89 7.54 3.31
CA HIS A 195 -8.18 8.41 4.23
C HIS A 195 -7.68 9.71 3.57
N ALA A 196 -7.14 9.63 2.36
CA ALA A 196 -6.59 10.76 1.63
C ALA A 196 -7.09 10.79 0.18
N PRO A 197 -8.41 10.93 -0.04
CA PRO A 197 -9.03 10.79 -1.36
C PRO A 197 -8.52 11.83 -2.36
N MET A 198 -7.82 11.36 -3.39
CA MET A 198 -7.39 12.20 -4.51
C MET A 198 -8.56 12.57 -5.42
N TRP A 199 -9.61 11.76 -5.46
CA TRP A 199 -10.74 11.96 -6.36
C TRP A 199 -11.51 13.26 -6.15
N ARG A 200 -11.37 13.88 -4.97
CA ARG A 200 -11.91 15.22 -4.67
C ARG A 200 -11.41 16.31 -5.62
N LYS A 201 -10.27 16.07 -6.27
CA LYS A 201 -9.68 16.95 -7.29
C LYS A 201 -9.94 16.47 -8.73
N GLY A 202 -10.85 15.51 -8.91
CA GLY A 202 -11.31 15.02 -10.21
C GLY A 202 -10.36 14.04 -10.91
N MET A 203 -9.42 13.42 -10.19
CA MET A 203 -8.48 12.41 -10.72
C MET A 203 -7.81 12.81 -12.05
N HIS A 204 -7.46 14.09 -12.19
CA HIS A 204 -6.83 14.65 -13.39
C HIS A 204 -7.64 14.37 -14.70
N GLY A 205 -8.97 14.23 -14.58
CA GLY A 205 -9.88 13.95 -15.69
C GLY A 205 -9.73 12.54 -16.28
N ARG A 206 -9.13 11.59 -15.54
CA ARG A 206 -8.89 10.21 -15.99
C ARG A 206 -9.96 9.26 -15.51
N ARG A 207 -10.06 8.09 -16.14
CA ARG A 207 -10.78 6.94 -15.58
C ARG A 207 -10.08 6.56 -14.29
N TRP A 208 -10.84 6.14 -13.29
CA TRP A 208 -10.26 5.79 -12.01
C TRP A 208 -11.07 4.78 -11.21
N ILE A 209 -10.40 4.10 -10.29
CA ILE A 209 -11.02 3.29 -9.25
C ILE A 209 -10.68 3.86 -7.88
N TRP A 210 -11.65 3.83 -6.98
CA TRP A 210 -11.44 4.12 -5.57
C TRP A 210 -10.93 2.87 -4.86
N THR A 211 -9.88 2.95 -4.06
CA THR A 211 -9.47 1.81 -3.23
C THR A 211 -9.31 2.18 -1.78
N ALA A 212 -9.59 1.21 -0.90
CA ALA A 212 -9.15 1.26 0.48
C ALA A 212 -7.81 0.52 0.63
N VAL A 213 -6.77 1.20 1.11
CA VAL A 213 -5.51 0.51 1.49
C VAL A 213 -5.75 -0.28 2.76
N HIS A 214 -6.29 0.37 3.78
CA HIS A 214 -6.47 -0.12 5.13
C HIS A 214 -5.17 -0.55 5.82
N ASN A 215 -4.47 -1.58 5.34
CA ASN A 215 -3.28 -2.14 5.99
C ASN A 215 -1.97 -1.71 5.32
N PHE A 216 -1.02 -1.22 6.13
CA PHE A 216 0.35 -0.91 5.73
C PHE A 216 1.34 -1.84 6.46
N GLY A 217 2.18 -2.54 5.70
CA GLY A 217 3.29 -3.36 6.17
C GLY A 217 2.91 -4.64 6.91
N GLY A 218 1.65 -5.08 6.87
CA GLY A 218 1.17 -6.21 7.67
C GLY A 218 1.18 -5.92 9.16
N ARG A 219 1.13 -4.64 9.55
CA ARG A 219 1.14 -4.24 10.96
C ARG A 219 -0.10 -4.79 11.66
N PHE A 220 0.14 -5.59 12.70
CA PHE A 220 -0.92 -6.16 13.50
C PHE A 220 -1.53 -5.10 14.42
N ALA A 221 -2.80 -4.81 14.19
CA ALA A 221 -3.66 -4.04 15.07
C ALA A 221 -5.12 -4.36 14.74
N LEU A 222 -6.01 -4.17 15.71
CA LEU A 222 -7.45 -4.12 15.46
C LEU A 222 -7.81 -2.68 15.13
N PHE A 223 -8.14 -2.41 13.87
CA PHE A 223 -8.50 -1.08 13.38
C PHE A 223 -9.24 -1.18 12.04
N GLY A 224 -9.87 -0.09 11.63
CA GLY A 224 -10.62 0.03 10.38
C GLY A 224 -11.93 0.76 10.65
N ASP A 225 -12.07 1.97 10.12
CA ASP A 225 -13.30 2.75 10.30
C ASP A 225 -14.43 2.17 9.43
N LEU A 226 -15.23 1.26 9.99
CA LEU A 226 -16.30 0.56 9.25
C LEU A 226 -17.43 1.51 8.82
N ARG A 227 -17.79 2.47 9.69
CA ARG A 227 -18.81 3.47 9.38
C ARG A 227 -18.29 4.50 8.38
N GLY A 228 -16.99 4.83 8.47
CA GLY A 228 -16.30 5.65 7.48
C GLY A 228 -16.30 4.99 6.12
N LEU A 229 -15.89 3.73 6.04
CA LEU A 229 -15.94 2.93 4.82
C LEU A 229 -17.34 2.92 4.18
N ALA A 230 -18.38 2.61 4.96
CA ALA A 230 -19.76 2.60 4.45
C ALA A 230 -20.21 3.98 3.96
N ARG A 231 -19.88 5.04 4.70
CA ARG A 231 -20.18 6.43 4.30
C ARG A 231 -19.45 6.83 3.02
N ASP A 232 -18.16 6.50 2.91
CA ASP A 232 -17.34 6.88 1.77
C ASP A 232 -17.82 6.18 0.49
N VAL A 233 -18.19 4.89 0.57
CA VAL A 233 -18.81 4.17 -0.57
C VAL A 233 -20.20 4.71 -0.88
N ALA A 234 -21.04 5.00 0.13
CA ALA A 234 -22.35 5.61 -0.09
C ALA A 234 -22.22 6.95 -0.83
N GLU A 235 -21.23 7.77 -0.49
CA GLU A 235 -20.97 9.03 -1.18
C GLU A 235 -20.59 8.83 -2.65
N LEU A 236 -19.76 7.83 -2.97
CA LEU A 236 -19.43 7.51 -4.37
C LEU A 236 -20.68 7.13 -5.17
N ILE A 237 -21.60 6.38 -4.56
CA ILE A 237 -22.87 5.99 -5.17
C ILE A 237 -23.77 7.22 -5.37
N GLU A 238 -23.94 8.05 -4.33
CA GLU A 238 -24.83 9.22 -4.35
C GLU A 238 -24.34 10.31 -5.31
N THR A 239 -23.03 10.58 -5.31
CA THR A 239 -22.43 11.64 -6.12
C THR A 239 -22.14 11.19 -7.54
N ALA A 240 -22.02 9.88 -7.78
CA ALA A 240 -21.70 9.27 -9.07
C ALA A 240 -20.61 10.06 -9.84
N PRO A 241 -19.41 10.22 -9.24
CA PRO A 241 -18.39 11.10 -9.79
C PRO A 241 -17.95 10.63 -11.17
N ASP A 242 -17.68 11.59 -12.07
CA ASP A 242 -17.37 11.30 -13.46
C ASP A 242 -16.16 10.33 -13.58
N ARG A 243 -16.29 9.36 -14.49
CA ARG A 243 -15.27 8.35 -14.82
C ARG A 243 -14.82 7.42 -13.68
N LEU A 244 -15.58 7.34 -12.58
CA LEU A 244 -15.41 6.26 -11.60
C LEU A 244 -15.80 4.92 -12.23
N GLU A 245 -14.90 3.95 -12.18
CA GLU A 245 -15.11 2.61 -12.78
C GLU A 245 -15.35 1.50 -11.76
N GLY A 246 -15.11 1.77 -10.49
CA GLY A 246 -15.33 0.80 -9.44
C GLY A 246 -14.62 1.15 -8.14
N ILE A 247 -14.82 0.26 -7.17
CA ILE A 247 -14.16 0.29 -5.87
C ILE A 247 -13.27 -0.94 -5.72
N GLY A 248 -12.29 -0.89 -4.83
CA GLY A 248 -11.39 -2.01 -4.59
C GLY A 248 -10.66 -1.95 -3.25
N LEU A 249 -9.84 -2.97 -3.04
CA LEU A 249 -9.01 -3.15 -1.85
C LEU A 249 -7.55 -3.25 -2.30
N ALA A 250 -6.67 -2.45 -1.72
CA ALA A 250 -5.25 -2.43 -2.02
C ALA A 250 -4.37 -2.53 -0.76
N PRO A 251 -4.61 -3.50 0.16
CA PRO A 251 -3.80 -3.64 1.35
C PRO A 251 -2.40 -4.13 1.01
N GLU A 252 -1.39 -3.59 1.70
CA GLU A 252 -0.02 -4.11 1.59
C GLU A 252 0.08 -5.55 2.10
N ALA A 253 -0.80 -5.93 3.04
CA ALA A 253 -0.93 -7.29 3.53
C ALA A 253 -2.36 -7.61 3.98
N ILE A 254 -2.76 -8.86 3.70
CA ILE A 254 -4.03 -9.45 4.11
C ILE A 254 -3.85 -10.30 5.38
N GLU A 255 -4.81 -11.20 5.68
CA GLU A 255 -4.80 -12.08 6.87
C GLU A 255 -4.88 -11.33 8.22
N ASN A 256 -5.49 -10.13 8.21
CA ASN A 256 -5.81 -9.35 9.40
C ASN A 256 -7.20 -8.70 9.21
N ASN A 257 -7.81 -8.20 10.30
CA ASN A 257 -9.05 -7.40 10.29
C ASN A 257 -10.11 -7.86 9.28
N THR A 258 -10.43 -9.17 9.24
CA THR A 258 -11.32 -9.75 8.21
C THR A 258 -12.67 -9.05 8.13
N VAL A 259 -13.18 -8.54 9.25
CA VAL A 259 -14.41 -7.74 9.33
C VAL A 259 -14.40 -6.53 8.39
N PHE A 260 -13.26 -5.84 8.22
CA PHE A 260 -13.14 -4.68 7.34
C PHE A 260 -13.24 -5.09 5.86
N TYR A 261 -12.53 -6.16 5.49
CA TYR A 261 -12.51 -6.67 4.12
C TYR A 261 -13.83 -7.31 3.70
N GLU A 262 -14.53 -7.95 4.64
CA GLU A 262 -15.88 -8.50 4.41
C GLU A 262 -16.89 -7.38 4.21
N ALA A 263 -16.92 -6.37 5.08
CA ALA A 263 -17.76 -5.18 4.91
C ALA A 263 -17.48 -4.45 3.58
N ALA A 264 -16.21 -4.28 3.21
CA ALA A 264 -15.83 -3.67 1.93
C ALA A 264 -16.32 -4.47 0.72
N SER A 265 -16.34 -5.80 0.83
CA SER A 265 -16.83 -6.68 -0.23
C SER A 265 -18.36 -6.64 -0.35
N ASP A 266 -19.07 -6.59 0.78
CA ASP A 266 -20.54 -6.49 0.80
C ASP A 266 -21.03 -5.13 0.28
N LEU A 267 -20.28 -4.05 0.54
CA LEU A 267 -20.59 -2.70 0.04
C LEU A 267 -20.62 -2.59 -1.49
N VAL A 268 -20.03 -3.55 -2.21
CA VAL A 268 -20.15 -3.64 -3.69
C VAL A 268 -21.61 -3.84 -4.11
N TRP A 269 -22.42 -4.48 -3.26
CA TRP A 269 -23.80 -4.88 -3.59
C TRP A 269 -24.87 -3.91 -3.06
N GLY A 270 -24.49 -2.99 -2.17
CA GLY A 270 -25.40 -1.97 -1.65
C GLY A 270 -24.91 -1.33 -0.36
N PRO A 271 -25.60 -0.28 0.10
CA PRO A 271 -25.27 0.39 1.36
C PRO A 271 -25.51 -0.54 2.56
N LEU A 272 -24.67 -0.40 3.59
CA LEU A 272 -24.75 -1.18 4.81
C LEU A 272 -25.09 -0.30 6.02
N ASP A 273 -26.02 -0.76 6.85
CA ASP A 273 -26.12 -0.31 8.24
C ASP A 273 -25.13 -1.11 9.09
N ILE A 274 -24.04 -0.48 9.50
CA ILE A 274 -22.91 -1.18 10.14
C ILE A 274 -23.31 -1.84 11.47
N ASP A 275 -24.26 -1.28 12.21
CA ASP A 275 -24.68 -1.86 13.49
C ASP A 275 -25.46 -3.17 13.28
N THR A 276 -26.42 -3.18 12.35
CA THR A 276 -27.13 -4.40 11.96
C THR A 276 -26.17 -5.41 11.32
N TRP A 277 -25.31 -4.94 10.40
CA TRP A 277 -24.35 -5.80 9.70
C TRP A 277 -23.37 -6.47 10.66
N LEU A 278 -22.89 -5.77 11.71
CA LEU A 278 -21.99 -6.37 12.71
C LEU A 278 -22.68 -7.44 13.57
N ALA A 279 -23.97 -7.27 13.87
CA ALA A 279 -24.75 -8.29 14.55
C ALA A 279 -24.89 -9.55 13.70
N ASP A 280 -25.22 -9.39 12.41
CA ASP A 280 -25.32 -10.48 11.45
C ASP A 280 -23.96 -11.17 11.22
N PHE A 281 -22.89 -10.38 11.07
CA PHE A 281 -21.52 -10.86 10.95
C PHE A 281 -21.13 -11.76 12.13
N ALA A 282 -21.45 -11.37 13.36
CA ALA A 282 -21.17 -12.18 14.55
C ALA A 282 -21.85 -13.55 14.48
N VAL A 283 -23.15 -13.58 14.15
CA VAL A 283 -23.94 -14.82 14.08
C VAL A 283 -23.47 -15.72 12.94
N GLN A 284 -23.26 -15.16 11.75
CA GLN A 284 -22.83 -15.91 10.58
C GLN A 284 -21.42 -16.48 10.76
N ARG A 285 -20.50 -15.69 11.31
CA ARG A 285 -19.11 -16.09 11.48
C ARG A 285 -18.94 -17.18 12.53
N TYR A 286 -19.73 -17.17 13.60
CA TYR A 286 -19.64 -18.16 14.67
C TYR A 286 -20.63 -19.32 14.53
N GLY A 287 -21.63 -19.20 13.66
CA GLY A 287 -22.67 -20.21 13.47
C GLY A 287 -23.62 -20.35 14.66
N VAL A 288 -23.67 -19.35 15.54
CA VAL A 288 -24.49 -19.35 16.76
C VAL A 288 -25.05 -17.96 17.04
N ALA A 289 -26.33 -17.90 17.41
CA ALA A 289 -27.00 -16.68 17.87
C ALA A 289 -26.71 -16.47 19.37
N ASP A 290 -25.52 -15.96 19.69
CA ASP A 290 -25.09 -15.65 21.05
C ASP A 290 -25.08 -14.11 21.29
N ASP A 291 -25.89 -13.66 22.24
CA ASP A 291 -26.03 -12.22 22.54
C ASP A 291 -24.73 -11.58 23.04
N SER A 292 -23.86 -12.35 23.70
CA SER A 292 -22.57 -11.83 24.19
C SER A 292 -21.60 -11.60 23.02
N ALA A 293 -21.63 -12.46 22.00
CA ALA A 293 -20.86 -12.28 20.78
C ALA A 293 -21.33 -11.06 19.97
N VAL A 294 -22.63 -10.85 19.84
CA VAL A 294 -23.21 -9.65 19.20
C VAL A 294 -22.80 -8.39 19.96
N GLU A 295 -22.94 -8.39 21.29
CA GLU A 295 -22.54 -7.26 22.12
C GLU A 295 -21.03 -6.97 22.03
N ALA A 296 -20.18 -8.00 21.98
CA ALA A 296 -18.75 -7.84 21.78
C ALA A 296 -18.42 -7.16 20.44
N TRP A 297 -19.07 -7.57 19.35
CA TRP A 297 -18.88 -6.94 18.04
C TRP A 297 -19.41 -5.51 17.98
N ARG A 298 -20.53 -5.22 18.65
CA ARG A 298 -21.03 -3.86 18.81
C ARG A 298 -20.00 -2.96 19.54
N LEU A 299 -19.39 -3.46 20.61
CA LEU A 299 -18.34 -2.75 21.34
C LEU A 299 -17.07 -2.54 20.48
N LEU A 300 -16.63 -3.56 19.75
CA LEU A 300 -15.49 -3.46 18.83
C LEU A 300 -15.76 -2.44 17.72
N GLY A 301 -16.96 -2.49 17.12
CA GLY A 301 -17.46 -1.55 16.12
C GLY A 301 -17.54 -0.11 16.62
N ALA A 302 -17.79 0.10 17.92
CA ALA A 302 -17.84 1.43 18.53
C ALA A 302 -16.46 1.95 18.98
N THR A 303 -15.44 1.08 19.06
CA THR A 303 -14.13 1.41 19.65
C THR A 303 -12.98 1.26 18.68
N LEU A 304 -12.54 0.03 18.43
CA LEU A 304 -11.37 -0.31 17.62
C LEU A 304 -11.66 -0.15 16.12
N TYR A 305 -12.90 -0.39 15.70
CA TYR A 305 -13.38 -0.18 14.34
C TYR A 305 -14.30 1.04 14.19
N GLY A 306 -14.25 1.95 15.17
CA GLY A 306 -15.08 3.14 15.21
C GLY A 306 -14.61 4.26 14.26
N PRO A 307 -15.39 5.36 14.18
CA PRO A 307 -15.05 6.53 13.38
C PRO A 307 -13.62 7.04 13.64
N GLY A 308 -12.89 7.32 12.57
CA GLY A 308 -11.51 7.82 12.62
C GLY A 308 -10.43 6.74 12.85
N ARG A 309 -10.79 5.46 12.99
CA ARG A 309 -9.83 4.34 13.13
C ARG A 309 -9.27 3.87 11.79
N THR A 310 -8.81 4.80 10.96
CA THR A 310 -8.34 4.53 9.59
C THR A 310 -6.89 4.06 9.50
N ARG A 311 -6.16 4.03 10.61
CA ARG A 311 -4.74 3.62 10.65
C ARG A 311 -4.44 2.71 11.84
N SER A 312 -3.50 1.80 11.67
CA SER A 312 -2.98 0.98 12.76
C SER A 312 -2.24 1.87 13.77
N ILE A 313 -2.53 1.73 15.05
CA ILE A 313 -1.76 2.40 16.11
C ILE A 313 -0.58 1.48 16.49
N PRO A 314 0.69 1.91 16.31
CA PRO A 314 1.83 1.08 16.64
C PRO A 314 1.84 0.68 18.12
N SER A 315 1.97 -0.62 18.40
CA SER A 315 2.14 -1.09 19.77
C SER A 315 3.57 -0.82 20.25
N PRO A 316 3.77 -0.31 21.49
CA PRO A 316 5.11 -0.20 22.07
C PRO A 316 5.87 -1.53 22.13
N VAL A 317 5.15 -2.66 22.06
CA VAL A 317 5.73 -4.02 22.02
C VAL A 317 6.56 -4.26 20.75
N ILE A 318 6.21 -3.62 19.62
CA ILE A 318 6.91 -3.78 18.33
C ILE A 318 7.80 -2.59 17.96
N ALA A 319 7.86 -1.58 18.83
CA ALA A 319 8.67 -0.39 18.64
C ALA A 319 10.10 -0.58 19.17
N ARG A 320 11.08 0.14 18.61
CA ARG A 320 12.43 0.23 19.20
C ARG A 320 12.34 1.09 20.46
N PRO A 321 12.74 0.58 21.64
CA PRO A 321 12.75 1.41 22.84
C PRO A 321 13.72 2.59 22.67
N TRP A 322 13.19 3.81 22.70
CA TRP A 322 14.00 5.04 22.64
C TRP A 322 14.06 5.74 24.00
N SER A 323 12.95 5.70 24.74
CA SER A 323 12.80 6.27 26.08
C SER A 323 11.74 5.48 26.84
N ALA A 324 11.89 5.39 28.17
CA ALA A 324 10.91 4.80 29.08
C ALA A 324 9.75 5.76 29.41
N ARG A 325 9.78 7.01 28.93
CA ARG A 325 8.73 8.02 29.19
C ARG A 325 7.63 7.96 28.14
N ALA A 326 6.38 8.02 28.60
CA ALA A 326 5.21 8.21 27.75
C ALA A 326 5.15 9.64 27.17
N PRO A 327 4.52 9.85 25.99
CA PRO A 327 3.89 8.83 25.16
C PRO A 327 4.89 8.06 24.29
N PHE A 328 4.69 6.75 24.19
CA PHE A 328 5.49 5.83 23.36
C PHE A 328 5.30 6.05 21.84
N ALA A 329 4.33 6.88 21.44
CA ALA A 329 4.02 7.21 20.05
C ALA A 329 5.15 7.94 19.30
N THR A 330 6.26 8.27 19.96
CA THR A 330 7.47 8.86 19.34
C THR A 330 8.54 7.81 18.99
N GLN A 331 8.25 6.51 19.14
CA GLN A 331 9.21 5.43 18.95
C GLN A 331 9.21 4.90 17.51
N ARG A 332 10.40 4.87 16.87
CA ARG A 332 10.61 4.23 15.56
C ARG A 332 10.40 2.72 15.65
N LEU A 333 9.95 2.08 14.57
CA LEU A 333 9.82 0.62 14.49
C LEU A 333 11.17 -0.08 14.66
N ALA A 334 11.16 -1.26 15.30
CA ALA A 334 12.36 -2.02 15.65
C ALA A 334 13.26 -2.39 14.45
N GLY A 335 12.70 -2.45 13.23
CA GLY A 335 13.38 -2.83 11.99
C GLY A 335 14.05 -1.69 11.21
N GLU A 336 13.88 -0.42 11.59
CA GLU A 336 14.44 0.69 10.81
C GLU A 336 15.96 0.83 11.01
N ALA A 337 16.71 0.89 9.91
CA ALA A 337 18.12 1.24 9.94
C ALA A 337 18.27 2.69 10.43
N LEU A 338 19.16 2.92 11.41
CA LEU A 338 19.51 4.28 11.83
C LEU A 338 20.51 4.83 10.81
N PRO A 339 20.18 5.87 10.04
CA PRO A 339 21.21 6.52 9.23
C PRO A 339 22.22 7.19 10.15
N ALA A 340 23.51 7.16 9.78
CA ALA A 340 24.58 7.87 10.47
C ALA A 340 24.54 9.41 10.26
N GLY A 341 23.55 9.91 9.52
CA GLY A 341 23.35 11.32 9.18
C GLY A 341 22.16 11.96 9.91
N PRO A 342 21.76 13.20 9.55
CA PRO A 342 20.60 13.85 10.15
C PRO A 342 19.35 12.98 9.98
N PRO A 343 18.41 13.02 10.93
CA PRO A 343 17.24 12.15 10.93
C PRO A 343 16.48 12.30 9.61
N ARG A 344 16.57 11.27 8.76
CA ARG A 344 15.68 11.15 7.61
C ARG A 344 14.30 10.76 8.14
N MET A 345 13.26 11.36 7.58
CA MET A 345 11.88 10.93 7.78
C MET A 345 11.79 9.46 7.34
N SER A 346 11.23 8.61 8.20
CA SER A 346 10.93 7.24 7.83
C SER A 346 9.78 7.26 6.83
N ALA A 347 9.77 6.35 5.85
CA ALA A 347 8.56 6.12 5.04
C ALA A 347 7.34 5.73 5.90
N ASN A 348 7.56 5.26 7.13
CA ASN A 348 6.51 4.98 8.09
C ASN A 348 6.02 6.20 8.87
N ILE A 349 6.78 7.31 8.91
CA ILE A 349 6.44 8.50 9.71
C ILE A 349 5.30 9.32 9.09
N ASP A 350 5.09 9.27 7.77
CA ASP A 350 3.96 9.97 7.14
C ASP A 350 2.61 9.29 7.46
N ALA A 351 2.64 8.00 7.81
CA ALA A 351 1.50 7.27 8.37
C ALA A 351 1.27 7.55 9.88
N GLU A 352 2.21 8.18 10.57
CA GLU A 352 2.21 8.31 12.05
C GLU A 352 1.97 9.76 12.54
N ASN A 353 1.97 10.75 11.66
CA ASN A 353 1.66 12.15 11.98
C ASN A 353 0.20 12.52 11.67
N ASP A 354 -0.78 11.77 12.18
CA ASP A 354 -2.12 12.35 12.32
C ASP A 354 -2.08 13.38 13.47
N PRO A 355 -2.27 14.68 13.21
CA PRO A 355 -2.32 15.69 14.26
C PRO A 355 -3.40 15.40 15.31
N ALA A 356 -4.45 14.63 14.99
CA ALA A 356 -5.47 14.18 15.92
C ALA A 356 -4.91 13.17 16.95
N VAL A 357 -4.04 12.24 16.52
CA VAL A 357 -3.36 11.30 17.44
C VAL A 357 -2.38 12.03 18.36
N LEU A 358 -1.70 13.07 17.85
CA LEU A 358 -0.85 13.94 18.68
C LEU A 358 -1.66 14.89 19.57
N GLY A 359 -2.86 15.30 19.16
CA GLY A 359 -3.77 16.17 19.91
C GLY A 359 -4.55 15.46 21.03
N ASP A 360 -4.79 14.15 20.88
CA ASP A 360 -5.52 13.33 21.85
C ASP A 360 -4.62 12.75 22.97
N LEU A 361 -3.31 12.96 22.88
CA LEU A 361 -2.33 12.55 23.90
C LEU A 361 -1.71 13.77 24.59
N PRO A 362 -2.06 14.18 25.84
CA PRO A 362 -3.28 14.05 26.63
C PRO A 362 -3.79 15.41 27.21
N ARG A 363 -5.07 15.76 27.00
CA ARG A 363 -5.83 16.64 27.94
C ARG A 363 -6.31 15.90 29.19
N ASP A 364 -6.09 14.58 29.25
CA ASP A 364 -6.52 13.71 30.35
C ASP A 364 -5.57 13.65 31.56
N HIS A 365 -4.41 14.31 31.51
CA HIS A 365 -3.57 14.42 32.71
C HIS A 365 -4.17 15.31 33.81
N ALA A 366 -5.12 16.20 33.49
CA ALA A 366 -5.71 17.11 34.46
C ALA A 366 -6.79 16.46 35.36
N ARG A 367 -7.36 15.29 35.00
CA ARG A 367 -8.44 14.67 35.79
C ARG A 367 -8.02 13.55 36.75
N ARG A 368 -6.80 13.00 36.62
CA ARG A 368 -6.30 11.97 37.56
C ARG A 368 -5.56 12.53 38.78
N ALA A 369 -5.21 13.81 38.80
CA ALA A 369 -4.55 14.44 39.95
C ALA A 369 -5.49 14.74 41.14
N ALA A 370 -6.81 14.61 40.99
CA ALA A 370 -7.78 14.96 42.02
C ALA A 370 -8.27 13.78 42.90
N CYS A 371 -7.92 12.53 42.59
CA CYS A 371 -8.45 11.35 43.32
C CYS A 371 -7.42 10.56 44.14
N CYS A 372 -6.18 11.03 44.27
CA CYS A 372 -5.16 10.33 45.07
C CYS A 372 -4.47 11.29 46.04
N SER A 373 -5.15 11.60 47.15
CA SER A 373 -4.51 12.13 48.36
C SER A 373 -3.78 10.98 49.06
N PRO A 374 -2.49 11.11 49.43
CA PRO A 374 -1.77 10.06 50.13
C PRO A 374 -2.15 10.04 51.62
N SER A 375 -2.73 8.95 52.11
CA SER A 375 -2.75 8.65 53.55
C SER A 375 -1.38 8.16 54.01
N PRO A 376 -0.87 8.58 55.19
CA PRO A 376 0.44 8.16 55.66
C PRO A 376 0.34 6.81 56.38
N ILE A 377 0.97 5.77 55.83
CA ILE A 377 1.12 4.48 56.50
C ILE A 377 2.42 4.48 57.32
N ALA A 378 2.27 4.19 58.61
CA ALA A 378 3.31 4.08 59.61
C ALA A 378 4.23 2.86 59.38
N ARG A 379 5.48 2.96 59.88
CA ARG A 379 6.56 1.99 59.72
C ARG A 379 6.50 0.80 60.70
N SER A 380 7.13 -0.30 60.24
CA SER A 380 7.91 -1.35 60.96
C SER A 380 7.21 -2.70 61.21
N PRO A 381 7.96 -3.79 61.51
CA PRO A 381 9.24 -4.25 60.91
C PRO A 381 9.28 -5.76 60.58
N GLU A 382 10.30 -6.13 59.80
CA GLU A 382 10.98 -7.44 59.65
C GLU A 382 10.36 -8.72 60.26
N SER A 383 10.20 -9.77 59.43
CA SER A 383 10.76 -11.10 59.74
C SER A 383 10.65 -12.13 58.59
N ARG A 384 11.79 -12.79 58.32
CA ARG A 384 12.04 -14.21 57.94
C ARG A 384 11.00 -14.95 57.07
N TRP A 385 11.44 -15.53 55.94
CA TRP A 385 12.05 -16.87 55.86
C TRP A 385 12.41 -17.23 54.39
N ARG A 386 13.63 -17.78 54.22
CA ARG A 386 14.10 -18.50 53.02
C ARG A 386 13.59 -19.96 53.04
N ARG A 387 13.36 -20.54 51.86
CA ARG A 387 13.63 -21.95 51.40
C ARG A 387 12.93 -22.11 50.02
N THR A 388 13.62 -22.27 48.87
CA THR A 388 14.16 -23.51 48.25
C THR A 388 13.09 -24.62 48.13
N TRP A 389 12.80 -25.32 47.02
CA TRP A 389 13.60 -25.93 45.94
C TRP A 389 12.73 -26.21 44.69
N SER A 390 13.41 -26.55 43.59
CA SER A 390 12.97 -26.94 42.25
C SER A 390 12.21 -28.27 42.12
N SER A 391 11.54 -28.43 40.98
CA SER A 391 11.61 -29.60 40.08
C SER A 391 11.41 -29.11 38.65
#